data_AF-A0A448XSC4-F1
#
_entry.id   AF-A0A448XSC4-F1
#
_cell.length_a   1.000
_cell.length_b   1.000
_cell.length_c   1.000
_cell.angle_alpha   90.00
_cell.angle_beta   90.00
_cell.angle_gamma   90.00
#
_symmetry.space_group_name_H-M   'P 1'
#
loop_
_entity.id
_entity.type
_entity.pdbx_description
1 polymer ?
#
loop_
_entity_poly.entity_id
_entity_poly.type
_entity_poly.pdbx_seq_one_letter_code
_entity_poly.pdbx_strand_id
1 'polypeptide(L)' 'MGRQRIGLASGWLCKFKPYAPIRMPIFIQKSSFKAPDDASIPLIMIGAGTGVAPFRGFIQDRAYKLSSGFTSKQG' A
#
# COMPACT_ATOMS: atom_id res chain seq x y z
N MET A 1 22.26 -14.89 28.88
CA MET A 1 21.12 -14.02 28.53
C MET A 1 21.33 -13.50 27.10
N GLY A 2 20.33 -13.59 26.23
CA GLY A 2 20.43 -13.20 24.82
C GLY A 2 20.23 -11.70 24.60
N ARG A 3 21.05 -11.07 23.74
CA ARG A 3 20.91 -9.67 23.35
C ARG A 3 19.72 -9.51 22.41
N GLN A 4 18.80 -8.60 22.72
CA GLN A 4 17.69 -8.27 21.84
C GLN A 4 18.21 -7.62 20.54
N ARG A 5 17.80 -8.16 19.40
CA ARG A 5 18.12 -7.61 18.07
C ARG A 5 16.93 -6.78 17.59
N ILE A 6 17.18 -5.50 17.32
CA ILE A 6 16.15 -4.55 16.85
C ILE A 6 16.51 -4.15 15.42
N GLY A 7 15.54 -4.18 14.50
CA GLY A 7 15.72 -3.73 13.13
C GLY A 7 15.96 -2.22 13.06
N LEU A 8 16.88 -1.76 12.22
CA LEU A 8 17.23 -0.33 12.16
C LEU A 8 16.05 0.52 11.69
N ALA A 9 15.44 0.19 10.55
CA ALA A 9 14.34 0.98 9.98
C ALA A 9 13.04 0.83 10.81
N SER A 10 12.61 -0.41 11.06
CA SER A 10 11.38 -0.67 11.81
C SER A 10 11.49 -0.23 13.27
N GLY A 11 12.62 -0.50 13.93
CA GLY A 11 12.87 -0.06 15.30
C GLY A 11 13.01 1.45 15.42
N TRP A 12 13.57 2.14 14.42
CA TRP A 12 13.58 3.59 14.38
C TRP A 12 12.16 4.16 14.18
N LEU A 13 11.36 3.59 13.27
CA LEU A 13 9.98 4.00 13.03
C LEU A 13 9.10 3.83 14.28
N CYS A 14 9.28 2.76 15.04
CA CYS A 14 8.54 2.48 16.28
C CYS A 14 8.78 3.52 17.40
N LYS A 15 9.78 4.40 17.30
CA LYS A 15 10.05 5.44 18.32
C LYS A 15 9.09 6.63 18.22
N PHE A 16 8.36 6.76 17.11
CA PHE A 16 7.48 7.90 16.89
C PHE A 16 6.06 7.63 17.39
N LYS A 17 5.44 8.67 17.97
CA LYS A 17 4.02 8.61 18.32
C LYS A 17 3.16 8.72 17.06
N PRO A 18 2.06 7.95 16.95
CA PRO A 18 1.10 8.13 15.87
C PRO A 18 0.64 9.59 15.77
N TYR A 19 0.47 10.07 14.54
CA TYR A 19 -0.01 11.42 14.21
C TYR A 19 0.88 12.59 14.65
N ALA A 20 2.04 12.35 15.25
CA ALA A 20 3.02 13.40 15.51
C ALA A 20 3.71 13.83 14.20
N PRO A 21 3.97 15.13 13.99
CA PRO A 21 4.70 15.59 12.83
C PRO A 21 6.14 15.09 12.89
N ILE A 22 6.57 14.37 11.85
CA ILE A 22 7.93 13.85 11.71
C ILE A 22 8.47 14.20 10.32
N ARG A 23 9.76 14.55 10.23
CA ARG A 23 10.45 14.71 8.95
C ARG A 23 11.24 13.43 8.68
N MET A 24 10.89 12.74 7.60
CA MET A 24 11.58 11.53 7.17
C MET A 24 12.00 11.70 5.71
N PRO A 25 13.28 11.46 5.36
CA PRO A 25 13.70 11.41 3.97
C PRO A 25 13.06 10.19 3.31
N ILE A 26 12.26 10.41 2.27
CA ILE A 26 11.59 9.36 1.51
C ILE A 26 11.79 9.59 0.01
N PHE A 27 11.81 8.51 -0.75
CA PHE A 27 11.76 8.54 -2.21
C PHE A 27 10.78 7.47 -2.69
N ILE A 28 10.12 7.70 -3.82
CA ILE A 28 9.17 6.76 -4.40
C ILE A 28 9.86 6.03 -5.55
N GLN A 29 10.02 4.72 -5.41
CA GLN A 29 10.46 3.86 -6.50
C GLN A 29 9.25 3.33 -7.26
N LYS A 30 9.21 3.56 -8.57
CA LYS A 30 8.16 3.03 -9.44
C LYS A 30 8.25 1.50 -9.50
N SER A 31 7.11 0.83 -9.42
CA SER A 31 6.98 -0.62 -9.54
C SER A 31 6.07 -0.99 -10.72
N SER A 32 6.26 -2.20 -11.26
CA SER A 32 5.33 -2.84 -12.19
C SER A 32 4.10 -3.44 -11.49
N PHE A 33 4.11 -3.50 -10.16
CA PHE A 33 2.98 -4.00 -9.36
C PHE A 33 1.82 -2.99 -9.38
N LYS A 34 0.88 -3.20 -10.29
CA LYS A 34 -0.27 -2.32 -10.54
C LYS A 34 -1.54 -3.14 -10.73
N ALA A 35 -2.67 -2.58 -10.31
CA ALA A 35 -3.97 -3.09 -10.69
C ALA A 35 -4.29 -2.72 -12.15
N PRO A 36 -5.14 -3.50 -12.85
CA PRO A 36 -5.68 -3.10 -14.14
C PRO A 36 -6.43 -1.76 -14.05
N ASP A 37 -6.37 -0.98 -15.12
CA ASP A 37 -7.06 0.30 -15.18
C ASP A 37 -8.58 0.13 -15.21
N ASP A 38 -9.06 -0.91 -15.90
CA ASP A 38 -10.46 -1.25 -15.97
C ASP A 38 -10.96 -1.96 -14.71
N ALA A 39 -11.91 -1.32 -14.03
CA ALA A 39 -12.57 -1.83 -12.83
C ALA A 39 -13.53 -3.00 -13.10
N SER A 40 -13.80 -3.35 -14.36
CA SER A 40 -14.59 -4.55 -14.71
C SER A 40 -13.78 -5.84 -14.56
N ILE A 41 -12.45 -5.77 -14.71
CA ILE A 41 -11.57 -6.94 -14.67
C ILE A 41 -11.51 -7.50 -13.24
N PRO A 42 -11.87 -8.77 -13.00
CA PRO A 42 -11.83 -9.35 -11.65
C PRO A 42 -10.38 -9.42 -11.14
N LEU A 43 -10.19 -9.10 -9.85
CA LEU A 43 -8.88 -9.13 -9.19
C LEU A 43 -8.90 -10.18 -8.07
N ILE A 44 -7.91 -11.07 -8.07
CA ILE A 44 -7.63 -11.99 -6.96
C ILE A 44 -6.37 -11.49 -6.25
N MET A 45 -6.50 -11.12 -4.98
CA MET A 45 -5.39 -10.59 -4.17
C MET A 45 -5.11 -11.56 -3.01
N ILE A 46 -3.85 -12.01 -2.89
CA ILE A 46 -3.41 -12.93 -1.84
C ILE A 46 -2.28 -12.28 -1.06
N GLY A 47 -2.50 -12.01 0.23
CA GLY A 47 -1.48 -11.43 1.10
C GLY A 47 -1.70 -11.79 2.56
N ALA A 48 -0.70 -12.41 3.18
CA ALA A 48 -0.69 -12.70 4.61
C ALA A 48 0.13 -11.64 5.36
N GLY A 49 -0.35 -11.21 6.53
CA GLY A 49 0.34 -10.23 7.38
C GLY A 49 0.65 -8.93 6.65
N THR A 50 1.91 -8.50 6.66
CA THR A 50 2.37 -7.25 6.01
C THR A 50 2.21 -7.26 4.49
N GLY A 51 2.02 -8.44 3.87
CA GLY A 51 1.73 -8.56 2.44
C GLY A 51 0.41 -7.94 2.00
N VAL A 52 -0.47 -7.54 2.93
CA VAL A 52 -1.71 -6.82 2.62
C VAL A 52 -1.48 -5.36 2.19
N ALA A 53 -0.30 -4.80 2.50
CA ALA A 53 -0.01 -3.38 2.34
C ALA A 53 -0.37 -2.78 0.97
N PRO A 54 0.05 -3.34 -0.18
CA PRO A 54 -0.23 -2.72 -1.47
C PRO A 54 -1.70 -2.91 -1.90
N PHE A 55 -2.36 -3.97 -1.46
CA PHE A 55 -3.76 -4.27 -1.81
C PHE A 55 -4.73 -3.24 -1.22
N ARG A 56 -4.40 -2.63 -0.09
CA ARG A 56 -5.18 -1.51 0.47
C ARG A 56 -5.31 -0.37 -0.53
N GLY A 57 -4.22 -0.03 -1.23
CA GLY A 57 -4.24 0.99 -2.28
C GLY A 57 -5.07 0.57 -3.48
N PHE A 58 -4.97 -0.68 -3.93
CA PHE A 58 -5.76 -1.18 -5.06
C PHE A 58 -7.27 -1.19 -4.79
N ILE A 59 -7.67 -1.55 -3.57
CA ILE A 59 -9.09 -1.51 -3.16
C ILE A 59 -9.59 -0.06 -3.13
N GLN A 60 -8.81 0.86 -2.58
CA GLN A 60 -9.17 2.29 -2.55
C GLN A 60 -9.30 2.88 -3.96
N ASP A 61 -8.34 2.62 -4.84
CA ASP A 61 -8.36 3.05 -6.24
C ASP A 61 -9.58 2.48 -6.99
N ARG A 62 -9.86 1.18 -6.82
CA ARG A 62 -11.01 0.53 -7.46
C ARG A 62 -12.34 1.06 -6.93
N ALA A 63 -12.46 1.26 -5.62
CA ALA A 63 -13.66 1.84 -5.02
C ALA A 63 -13.93 3.26 -5.55
N TYR A 64 -12.86 4.06 -5.66
CA TYR A 64 -12.93 5.38 -6.28
C TYR A 64 -13.44 5.30 -7.72
N LYS A 65 -12.79 4.49 -8.58
CA LYS A 65 -13.17 4.30 -9.99
C LYS A 65 -14.63 3.88 -10.18
N LEU A 66 -15.11 2.93 -9.36
CA LEU A 66 -16.49 2.47 -9.40
C LEU A 66 -17.47 3.59 -8.97
N SER A 67 -17.14 4.32 -7.90
CA SER A 67 -17.99 5.42 -7.41
C SER A 67 -18.06 6.59 -8.39
N SER A 68 -16.99 6.86 -9.15
CA SER A 68 -16.92 7.93 -10.14
C SER A 68 -17.53 7.57 -11.49
N GLY A 69 -18.13 6.38 -11.64
CA GLY A 69 -18.70 5.92 -12.92
C GLY A 69 -17.66 5.63 -14.00
N PHE A 70 -16.39 5.42 -13.61
CA PHE A 70 -15.30 5.08 -14.53
C PHE A 70 -15.38 3.58 -14.89
N THR A 71 -16.37 3.22 -15.71
CA THR A 71 -16.36 1.92 -16.40
C THR A 71 -15.71 2.14 -17.75
N SER A 72 -14.48 1.65 -17.94
CA SER A 72 -13.76 1.76 -19.21
C SER A 72 -14.40 0.85 -20.26
N LYS A 73 -15.56 1.26 -20.78
CA LYS A 73 -16.05 0.87 -22.11
C LYS A 73 -15.89 2.06 -23.03
N GLN A 74 -14.67 2.26 -23.53
CA GLN A 74 -14.39 3.03 -24.74
C GLN A 74 -13.38 2.20 -25.55
N GLY A 75 -13.89 1.49 -26.55
CA GLY A 75 -13.16 0.56 -27.42
C GLY A 75 -13.91 -0.74 -27.61
#